data_AF-E9H1P1-F1
#
_entry.id   AF-E9H1P1-F1
#
_cell.length_a   1.000
_cell.length_b   1.000
_cell.length_c   1.000
_cell.angle_alpha   90.00
_cell.angle_beta   90.00
_cell.angle_gamma   90.00
#
_symmetry.space_group_name_H-M   'P 1'
#
loop_
_entity.id
_entity.type
_entity.pdbx_description
1 polymer ?
#
loop_
_entity_poly.entity_id
_entity_poly.type
_entity_poly.pdbx_seq_one_letter_code
_entity_poly.pdbx_strand_id
1 'polypeptide(L)'
;MASLILAEQPPGISIFPHPLSKHSFTEISKCDGVYDMNIYAQFNQICLNCYNLYRQPEIYRGCRKECFTSEYFGGCLAVLQITDKKDKILEDLSIIHRQMESPKEN
;
A
#
# COMPACT_ATOMS: atom_id res chain seq x y z
N MET A 1 37.09 -20.13 37.64
CA MET A 1 37.51 -19.17 36.59
C MET A 1 36.87 -19.61 35.28
N ALA A 2 35.66 -19.15 34.97
CA ALA A 2 34.98 -19.47 33.71
C ALA A 2 34.71 -18.14 33.00
N SER A 3 35.41 -17.94 31.89
CA SER A 3 35.41 -16.71 31.10
C SER A 3 34.07 -16.53 30.40
N LEU A 4 33.43 -15.39 30.63
CA LEU A 4 32.28 -14.92 29.86
C LEU A 4 32.77 -14.48 28.48
N ILE A 5 32.33 -15.17 27.43
CA ILE A 5 32.51 -14.72 26.04
C ILE A 5 31.43 -13.66 25.79
N LEU A 6 31.83 -12.40 25.63
CA LEU A 6 30.97 -11.37 25.03
C LEU A 6 30.83 -11.70 23.55
N ALA A 7 29.62 -12.07 23.12
CA ALA A 7 29.26 -12.05 21.71
C ALA A 7 29.09 -10.57 21.30
N GLU A 8 30.05 -10.03 20.55
CA GLU A 8 29.90 -8.77 19.83
C GLU A 8 28.76 -8.90 18.80
N GLN A 9 27.66 -8.19 19.03
CA GLN A 9 26.56 -8.10 18.08
C GLN A 9 26.98 -7.24 16.87
N PRO A 10 26.68 -7.66 15.63
CA PRO A 10 26.97 -6.87 14.44
C PRO A 10 26.17 -5.55 14.45
N PRO A 11 26.81 -4.40 14.19
CA PRO A 11 26.11 -3.13 14.09
C PRO A 11 25.40 -3.07 12.74
N GLY A 12 24.08 -3.25 12.70
CA GLY A 12 23.35 -2.96 11.46
C GLY A 12 21.96 -3.52 11.23
N ILE A 13 21.35 -4.26 12.16
CA ILE A 13 19.95 -4.69 11.99
C ILE A 13 19.06 -3.84 12.90
N SER A 14 18.59 -2.71 12.37
CA SER A 14 17.55 -1.91 13.03
C SER A 14 16.24 -2.71 12.98
N ILE A 15 15.80 -3.18 14.15
CA ILE A 15 14.56 -3.94 14.36
C ILE A 15 13.32 -3.00 14.40
N PHE A 16 13.53 -1.69 14.27
CA PHE A 16 12.46 -0.70 14.16
C PHE A 16 12.21 -0.36 12.69
N PRO A 17 10.97 -0.47 12.17
CA PRO A 17 10.64 0.12 10.87
C PRO A 17 10.85 1.64 11.01
N HIS A 18 11.95 2.14 10.46
CA HIS A 18 12.21 3.58 10.39
C HIS A 18 11.05 4.21 9.63
N PRO A 19 10.46 5.32 10.13
CA PRO A 19 9.53 6.10 9.33
C PRO A 19 10.28 6.54 8.08
N LEU A 20 9.92 5.95 6.95
CA LEU A 20 10.48 6.33 5.66
C LEU A 20 10.28 7.84 5.51
N SER A 21 11.38 8.56 5.33
CA SER A 21 11.34 9.99 5.03
C SER A 21 10.37 10.20 3.86
N LYS A 22 9.46 11.16 3.97
CA LYS A 22 8.39 11.43 2.99
C LYS A 22 8.89 11.42 1.53
N HIS A 23 10.14 11.82 1.30
CA HIS A 23 10.78 11.84 -0.02
C HIS A 23 11.16 10.45 -0.58
N SER A 24 11.52 9.47 0.27
CA SER A 24 11.90 8.13 -0.20
C SER A 24 10.69 7.28 -0.61
N PHE A 25 9.50 7.64 -0.13
CA PHE A 25 8.26 6.92 -0.45
C PHE A 25 7.65 7.37 -1.79
N THR A 26 7.74 8.66 -2.12
CA THR A 26 7.25 9.25 -3.38
C THR A 26 8.04 8.79 -4.61
N GLU A 27 9.30 8.39 -4.43
CA GLU A 27 10.13 7.88 -5.54
C GLU A 27 9.81 6.40 -5.87
N ILE A 28 9.33 5.64 -4.87
CA ILE A 28 9.01 4.21 -5.00
C ILE A 28 7.55 4.00 -5.41
N SER A 29 6.65 4.82 -4.87
CA SER A 29 5.24 4.84 -5.27
C SER A 29 5.02 6.06 -6.16
N LYS A 30 5.07 5.84 -7.47
CA LYS A 30 4.76 6.85 -8.50
C LYS A 30 3.28 7.23 -8.43
N CYS A 31 2.85 7.86 -7.35
CA CYS A 31 1.54 8.48 -7.24
C CYS A 31 1.73 9.93 -7.69
N ASP A 32 1.24 10.28 -8.87
CA ASP A 32 1.46 11.61 -9.46
C ASP A 32 0.61 12.73 -8.80
N GLY A 33 -0.11 12.42 -7.72
CA GLY A 33 -0.95 13.34 -6.95
C GLY A 33 -0.48 13.65 -5.52
N VAL A 34 -1.41 14.08 -4.67
CA VAL A 34 -1.11 14.45 -3.28
C VAL A 34 -1.05 13.20 -2.42
N TYR A 35 0.06 13.02 -1.71
CA TYR A 35 0.19 11.92 -0.77
C TYR A 35 -0.59 12.17 0.52
N ASP A 36 -1.79 11.60 0.59
CA ASP A 36 -2.62 11.57 1.80
C ASP A 36 -2.42 10.25 2.56
N MET A 37 -1.87 10.35 3.76
CA MET A 37 -1.57 9.19 4.62
C MET A 37 -2.83 8.40 5.01
N ASN A 38 -3.96 9.08 5.18
CA ASN A 38 -5.19 8.46 5.63
C ASN A 38 -5.84 7.64 4.52
N ILE A 39 -5.87 8.20 3.30
CA ILE A 39 -6.31 7.49 2.09
C ILE A 39 -5.42 6.27 1.85
N TYR A 40 -4.09 6.45 1.94
CA TYR A 40 -3.13 5.36 1.77
C TYR A 40 -3.34 4.21 2.77
N ALA A 41 -3.57 4.54 4.05
CA ALA A 41 -3.86 3.56 5.08
C ALA A 41 -5.16 2.81 4.80
N GLN A 42 -6.22 3.51 4.41
CA GLN A 42 -7.51 2.91 4.06
C GLN A 42 -7.37 1.93 2.89
N PHE A 43 -6.68 2.30 1.82
CA PHE A 43 -6.49 1.42 0.66
C PHE A 43 -5.57 0.23 0.98
N ASN A 44 -4.54 0.41 1.81
CA ASN A 44 -3.74 -0.71 2.30
C ASN A 44 -4.56 -1.73 3.10
N GLN A 45 -5.56 -1.29 3.88
CA GLN A 45 -6.44 -2.21 4.60
C GLN A 45 -7.31 -3.02 3.63
N ILE A 46 -7.80 -2.42 2.54
CA ILE A 46 -8.53 -3.14 1.48
C ILE A 46 -7.61 -4.22 0.88
N CYS A 47 -6.38 -3.87 0.52
CA CYS A 47 -5.42 -4.83 -0.01
C CYS A 47 -5.09 -5.94 0.99
N LEU A 48 -4.99 -5.63 2.28
CA LEU A 48 -4.73 -6.62 3.32
C LEU A 48 -5.91 -7.58 3.51
N ASN A 49 -7.14 -7.06 3.54
CA ASN A 49 -8.35 -7.87 3.64
C ASN A 49 -8.50 -8.80 2.44
N CYS A 50 -8.21 -8.30 1.24
CA CYS A 50 -8.21 -9.09 0.02
C CYS A 50 -7.12 -10.17 0.02
N TYR A 51 -5.91 -9.83 0.47
CA TYR A 51 -4.85 -10.80 0.71
C TYR A 51 -5.28 -11.89 1.70
N ASN A 52 -5.97 -11.55 2.78
CA ASN A 52 -6.40 -12.54 3.78
C ASN A 52 -7.37 -13.59 3.22
N LEU A 53 -8.12 -13.26 2.15
CA LEU A 53 -8.98 -14.19 1.45
C LEU A 53 -8.17 -15.19 0.59
N TYR A 54 -7.26 -14.70 -0.24
CA TYR A 54 -6.52 -15.52 -1.21
C TYR A 54 -5.23 -16.12 -0.64
N ARG A 55 -4.66 -15.50 0.39
CA ARG A 55 -3.37 -15.80 1.02
C ARG A 55 -2.19 -15.87 0.04
N GLN A 56 -2.24 -15.08 -1.02
CA GLN A 56 -1.20 -15.00 -2.03
C GLN A 56 -0.47 -13.65 -1.97
N PRO A 57 0.86 -13.62 -1.83
CA PRO A 57 1.62 -12.38 -1.63
C PRO A 57 1.54 -11.43 -2.84
N GLU A 58 1.37 -11.97 -4.04
CA GLU A 58 1.20 -11.19 -5.27
C GLU A 58 -0.11 -10.38 -5.27
N ILE A 59 -1.14 -10.80 -4.54
CA ILE A 59 -2.38 -10.02 -4.38
C ILE A 59 -2.10 -8.73 -3.62
N TYR A 60 -1.38 -8.81 -2.50
CA TYR A 60 -1.08 -7.63 -1.68
C TYR A 60 -0.16 -6.65 -2.44
N ARG A 61 0.89 -7.17 -3.09
CA ARG A 61 1.81 -6.34 -3.89
C ARG A 61 1.08 -5.74 -5.10
N GLY A 62 0.35 -6.56 -5.85
CA GLY A 62 -0.42 -6.17 -7.02
C GLY A 62 -1.42 -5.07 -6.68
N CYS A 63 -2.22 -5.25 -5.63
CA CYS A 63 -3.23 -4.30 -5.18
C CYS A 63 -2.67 -2.89 -4.89
N ARG A 64 -1.43 -2.81 -4.39
CA ARG A 64 -0.73 -1.53 -4.08
C ARG A 64 0.03 -0.93 -5.27
N LYS A 65 0.15 -1.65 -6.40
CA LYS A 65 0.83 -1.14 -7.61
C LYS A 65 0.06 0.03 -8.19
N GLU A 66 0.81 0.89 -8.88
CA GLU A 66 0.28 2.05 -9.60
C GLU A 66 -0.63 2.92 -8.72
N CYS A 67 -0.34 2.95 -7.42
CA CYS A 67 -1.12 3.69 -6.43
C CYS A 67 -2.60 3.31 -6.45
N PHE A 68 -2.86 2.00 -6.40
CA PHE A 68 -4.20 1.41 -6.25
C PHE A 68 -5.11 1.54 -7.49
N THR A 69 -4.55 1.79 -8.67
CA THR A 69 -5.29 1.73 -9.95
C THR A 69 -5.13 0.41 -10.69
N SER A 70 -4.33 -0.51 -10.14
CA SER A 70 -4.18 -1.85 -10.73
C SER A 70 -5.50 -2.63 -10.76
N GLU A 71 -5.61 -3.57 -11.69
CA GLU A 71 -6.76 -4.50 -11.77
C GLU A 71 -6.97 -5.31 -10.48
N TYR A 72 -5.88 -5.57 -9.74
CA TYR A 72 -5.97 -6.24 -8.44
C TYR A 72 -6.78 -5.42 -7.43
N PHE A 73 -6.63 -4.10 -7.41
CA PHE A 73 -7.41 -3.26 -6.51
C PHE A 73 -8.89 -3.31 -6.85
N GLY A 74 -9.25 -3.17 -8.13
CA GLY A 74 -10.63 -3.31 -8.61
C GLY A 74 -11.24 -4.69 -8.30
N GLY A 75 -10.48 -5.76 -8.52
CA GLY A 75 -10.88 -7.12 -8.16
C GLY A 75 -11.09 -7.28 -6.64
N CYS A 76 -10.22 -6.70 -5.83
CA CYS A 76 -10.35 -6.69 -4.38
C CYS A 76 -11.61 -5.96 -3.91
N LEU A 77 -11.97 -4.82 -4.51
CA LEU A 77 -13.23 -4.12 -4.22
C LEU A 77 -14.46 -4.98 -4.54
N ALA A 78 -14.42 -5.70 -5.66
CA ALA A 78 -15.51 -6.58 -6.08
C ALA A 78 -15.67 -7.78 -5.13
N VAL A 79 -14.57 -8.46 -4.80
CA VAL A 79 -14.57 -9.66 -3.94
C VAL A 79 -14.95 -9.32 -2.50
N LEU A 80 -14.45 -8.19 -1.98
CA LEU A 80 -14.80 -7.71 -0.64
C LEU A 80 -16.19 -7.05 -0.59
N GLN A 81 -16.90 -7.00 -1.71
CA GLN A 81 -18.24 -6.40 -1.83
C GLN A 81 -18.32 -4.98 -1.26
N ILE A 82 -17.30 -4.16 -1.52
CA ILE A 82 -17.28 -2.75 -1.07
C ILE A 82 -18.11 -1.93 -2.06
N THR A 83 -19.44 -2.10 -2.04
CA THR A 83 -20.38 -1.37 -2.90
C THR A 83 -20.77 -0.01 -2.32
N ASP A 84 -20.99 0.06 -1.01
CA ASP A 84 -21.54 1.25 -0.35
C ASP A 84 -20.55 2.41 -0.24
N LYS A 85 -19.27 2.14 -0.51
CA LYS A 85 -18.18 3.11 -0.41
C LYS A 85 -17.51 3.39 -1.76
N LYS A 86 -18.11 2.95 -2.88
CA LYS A 86 -17.52 3.11 -4.22
C LYS A 86 -17.27 4.57 -4.56
N ASP A 87 -18.26 5.44 -4.37
CA ASP A 87 -18.14 6.86 -4.69
C ASP A 87 -17.01 7.53 -3.89
N LYS A 88 -16.94 7.23 -2.60
CA LYS A 88 -15.86 7.72 -1.74
C LYS A 88 -14.48 7.22 -2.19
N ILE A 89 -14.37 5.95 -2.57
CA ILE A 89 -13.10 5.39 -3.05
C ILE A 89 -12.66 6.05 -4.35
N LEU A 90 -13.60 6.37 -5.25
CA LEU A 90 -13.31 7.10 -6.49
C LEU A 90 -12.86 8.54 -6.19
N GLU A 91 -13.51 9.21 -5.25
CA GLU A 91 -13.10 10.54 -4.76
C GLU A 91 -11.68 10.48 -4.16
N ASP A 92 -11.43 9.55 -3.24
CA ASP A 92 -10.13 9.34 -2.60
C ASP A 92 -9.02 9.02 -3.63
N LEU A 93 -9.34 8.22 -4.66
CA LEU A 93 -8.43 7.95 -5.79
C LEU A 93 -8.09 9.22 -6.56
N SER A 94 -9.06 10.09 -6.83
CA SER A 94 -8.82 11.35 -7.55
C SER A 94 -7.87 12.31 -6.81
N ILE A 95 -7.89 12.31 -5.47
CA ILE A 95 -7.01 13.12 -4.62
C ILE A 95 -5.55 12.69 -4.78
N ILE A 96 -5.31 11.38 -4.77
CA ILE A 96 -3.96 10.81 -4.88
C ILE A 96 -3.46 10.69 -6.34
N HIS A 97 -4.35 10.86 -7.33
CA HIS A 97 -4.08 10.78 -8.77
C HIS A 97 -4.44 12.07 -9.52
N ARG A 98 -3.97 13.23 -9.05
CA ARG A 98 -4.33 14.59 -9.52
C ARG A 98 -4.37 14.82 -11.05
N GLN A 99 -3.87 13.90 -11.89
CA GLN A 99 -3.88 13.99 -13.36
C GLN A 99 -4.59 12.83 -14.09
N MET A 100 -5.37 11.96 -13.45
CA MET A 100 -6.18 10.99 -14.20
C MET A 100 -7.44 11.64 -14.77
N GLU A 101 -7.30 12.12 -16.01
CA GLU A 101 -8.37 12.10 -17.00
C GLU A 101 -8.85 10.64 -17.15
N SER A 102 -10.15 10.42 -16.95
CA SER A 102 -10.83 9.13 -17.14
C SER A 102 -10.76 8.70 -18.61
N PRO A 103 -10.40 7.44 -18.91
CA PRO A 103 -11.18 6.68 -19.93
C PRO A 103 -11.12 5.14 -19.66
N LYS A 104 -12.11 4.26 -19.91
CA LYS A 104 -13.36 4.26 -20.68
C LYS A 104 -14.33 3.21 -20.12
N GLU A 105 -15.61 3.52 -20.14
CA GLU A 105 -16.64 2.53 -20.45
C GLU A 105 -16.90 2.60 -21.96
N ASN A 106 -16.58 1.53 -22.69
CA ASN A 106 -17.10 1.21 -24.02
C ASN A 106 -17.03 -0.31 -24.23
#